data_AF-A0A1Q1FNZ9-F1
#
_entry.id   AF-A0A1Q1FNZ9-F1
#
_cell.length_a   1.000
_cell.length_b   1.000
_cell.length_c   1.000
_cell.angle_alpha   90.00
_cell.angle_beta   90.00
_cell.angle_gamma   90.00
#
_symmetry.space_group_name_H-M   'P 1'
#
loop_
_entity.id
_entity.type
_entity.pdbx_description
1 polymer ?
#
loop_
_entity_poly.entity_id
_entity_poly.type
_entity_poly.pdbx_seq_one_letter_code
_entity_poly.pdbx_strand_id
1 'polypeptide(L)'
;MTDIAGVDTQTAATLRGAGYETTDDLAEASQDDLTDIEGIGNALAARIEAEVGDVEVDDETDAEVEGDDSAAEEADETYDDLTDISGVGDSKAAALEGEGYRTVDDVRGASQDDLSEVDGIGNALAARIKADVGGLEVSEETEAEVEDESPEPEEAEDVETELQARGLTEKTPDLSENEQRLLNQRGREGKPQFNRQDYHKKKRVPTSWRRPRGQLSKQRRGIKGKGDTVQAGFRTPKAVRGKHPSGFEEVRVHNVDDLEGVDGDREAVRIASKVGGRKRERIEEEAEDRGVRVLNPTYVEVEVEE
;
A
#
# COMPACT_ATOMS: atom_id res chain seq x y z
N MET A 1 -5.41 -7.31 -21.49
CA MET A 1 -4.04 -6.73 -21.42
C MET A 1 -4.01 -5.31 -20.89
N THR A 2 -4.79 -4.34 -21.40
CA THR A 2 -4.84 -2.99 -20.80
C THR A 2 -5.59 -2.93 -19.46
N ASP A 3 -6.20 -4.05 -19.06
CA ASP A 3 -6.88 -4.23 -17.78
C ASP A 3 -5.89 -4.53 -16.63
N ILE A 4 -4.63 -4.88 -16.95
CA ILE A 4 -3.55 -5.12 -15.98
C ILE A 4 -3.00 -3.78 -15.50
N ALA A 5 -2.83 -3.60 -14.19
CA ALA A 5 -2.39 -2.33 -13.64
C ALA A 5 -0.98 -1.94 -14.13
N GLY A 6 -0.89 -0.77 -14.78
CA GLY A 6 0.39 -0.24 -15.27
C GLY A 6 0.75 -0.67 -16.70
N VAL A 7 -0.04 -1.53 -17.34
CA VAL A 7 0.10 -1.84 -18.77
C VAL A 7 -0.72 -0.85 -19.58
N ASP A 8 -0.05 0.14 -20.20
CA ASP A 8 -0.70 1.10 -21.09
C ASP A 8 -0.89 0.54 -22.51
N THR A 9 -1.52 1.31 -23.40
CA THR A 9 -1.77 0.88 -24.78
C THR A 9 -0.50 0.65 -25.60
N GLN A 10 0.60 1.30 -25.24
CA GLN A 10 1.89 1.17 -25.91
C GLN A 10 2.59 -0.11 -25.41
N THR A 11 2.68 -0.32 -24.10
CA THR A 11 3.21 -1.56 -23.50
C THR A 11 2.41 -2.78 -23.96
N ALA A 12 1.08 -2.69 -24.01
CA ALA A 12 0.24 -3.77 -24.54
C ALA A 12 0.48 -4.07 -26.03
N ALA A 13 0.94 -3.09 -26.81
CA ALA A 13 1.34 -3.32 -28.20
C ALA A 13 2.72 -3.96 -28.29
N THR A 14 3.64 -3.60 -27.39
CA THR A 14 4.97 -4.25 -27.27
C THR A 14 4.83 -5.72 -26.87
N LEU A 15 4.02 -6.03 -25.86
CA LEU A 15 3.73 -7.40 -25.42
C LEU A 15 3.15 -8.26 -26.56
N ARG A 16 2.18 -7.72 -27.31
CA ARG A 16 1.66 -8.38 -28.52
C ARG A 16 2.72 -8.57 -29.61
N GLY A 17 3.64 -7.61 -29.75
CA GLY A 17 4.77 -7.72 -30.67
C GLY A 17 5.77 -8.80 -30.29
N ALA A 18 5.88 -9.11 -29.00
CA ALA A 18 6.73 -10.15 -28.43
C ALA A 18 6.08 -11.54 -28.42
N GLY A 19 4.80 -11.67 -28.80
CA GLY A 19 4.09 -12.95 -28.91
C GLY A 19 3.09 -13.24 -27.80
N TYR A 20 2.93 -12.34 -26.81
CA TYR A 20 1.92 -12.44 -25.78
C TYR A 20 0.65 -11.74 -26.25
N GLU A 21 -0.34 -12.50 -26.76
CA GLU A 21 -1.58 -11.97 -27.34
C GLU A 21 -2.73 -11.90 -26.32
N THR A 22 -2.71 -12.80 -25.34
CA THR A 22 -3.72 -12.98 -24.30
C THR A 22 -3.13 -12.82 -22.89
N THR A 23 -4.00 -12.68 -21.88
CA THR A 23 -3.54 -12.68 -20.47
C THR A 23 -3.01 -14.05 -20.06
N ASP A 24 -3.52 -15.13 -20.66
CA ASP A 24 -3.07 -16.49 -20.36
C ASP A 24 -1.62 -16.70 -20.83
N ASP A 25 -1.25 -16.13 -21.99
CA ASP A 25 0.14 -16.13 -22.46
C ASP A 25 1.09 -15.42 -21.48
N LEU A 26 0.61 -14.39 -20.77
CA LEU A 26 1.38 -13.68 -19.75
C LEU A 26 1.45 -14.45 -18.42
N ALA A 27 0.50 -15.35 -18.16
CA ALA A 27 0.49 -16.21 -16.97
C ALA A 27 1.55 -17.31 -17.06
N GLU A 28 1.82 -17.77 -18.28
CA GLU A 28 2.84 -18.78 -18.58
C GLU A 28 4.26 -18.19 -18.69
N ALA A 29 4.38 -16.87 -18.79
CA ALA A 29 5.66 -16.17 -18.93
C ALA A 29 6.32 -15.97 -17.57
N SER A 30 7.61 -16.27 -17.46
CA SER A 30 8.36 -15.94 -16.24
C SER A 30 8.66 -14.44 -16.15
N GLN A 31 8.95 -13.95 -14.94
CA GLN A 31 9.41 -12.58 -14.74
C GLN A 31 10.60 -12.22 -15.64
N ASP A 32 11.54 -13.15 -15.80
CA ASP A 32 12.73 -12.95 -16.63
C ASP A 32 12.37 -12.79 -18.12
N ASP A 33 11.47 -13.64 -18.64
CA ASP A 33 10.99 -13.56 -20.02
C ASP A 33 10.33 -12.20 -20.33
N LEU A 34 9.61 -11.64 -19.36
CA LEU A 34 8.97 -10.33 -19.50
C LEU A 34 9.98 -9.18 -19.45
N THR A 35 11.08 -9.31 -18.69
CA THR A 35 12.12 -8.28 -18.61
C THR A 35 13.03 -8.21 -19.83
N ASP A 36 13.13 -9.29 -20.61
CA ASP A 36 13.88 -9.31 -21.88
C ASP A 36 13.20 -8.45 -22.98
N ILE A 37 11.93 -8.08 -22.78
CA ILE A 37 11.16 -7.27 -23.72
C ILE A 37 11.54 -5.78 -23.59
N GLU A 38 11.98 -5.19 -24.70
CA GLU A 38 12.39 -3.78 -24.74
C GLU A 38 11.27 -2.84 -24.24
N GLY A 39 11.53 -2.16 -23.13
CA GLY A 39 10.60 -1.21 -22.51
C GLY A 39 9.78 -1.77 -21.35
N ILE A 40 9.98 -3.03 -20.96
CA ILE A 40 9.43 -3.61 -19.74
C ILE A 40 10.54 -3.68 -18.68
N GLY A 41 10.39 -2.87 -17.63
CA GLY A 41 11.32 -2.91 -16.49
C GLY A 41 10.96 -4.02 -15.50
N ASN A 42 11.93 -4.43 -14.68
CA ASN A 42 11.75 -5.44 -13.62
C ASN A 42 10.53 -5.16 -12.73
N ALA A 43 10.31 -3.90 -12.33
CA ALA A 43 9.16 -3.51 -11.51
C ALA A 43 7.78 -3.59 -12.23
N LEU A 44 7.76 -3.61 -13.58
CA LEU A 44 6.54 -3.81 -14.36
C LEU A 44 6.31 -5.30 -14.61
N ALA A 45 7.37 -6.06 -14.91
CA ALA A 45 7.33 -7.51 -15.06
C ALA A 45 6.78 -8.20 -13.79
N ALA A 46 7.34 -7.88 -12.61
CA ALA A 46 6.87 -8.42 -11.33
C ALA A 46 5.39 -8.09 -11.03
N ARG A 47 4.90 -6.94 -11.51
CA ARG A 47 3.49 -6.55 -11.32
C ARG A 47 2.56 -7.31 -12.27
N ILE A 48 2.99 -7.53 -13.51
CA ILE A 48 2.23 -8.29 -14.49
C ILE A 48 2.09 -9.74 -14.01
N GLU A 49 3.19 -10.35 -13.58
CA GLU A 49 3.22 -11.71 -13.03
C GLU A 49 2.32 -11.85 -11.80
N ALA A 50 2.40 -10.92 -10.83
CA ALA A 50 1.55 -10.95 -9.64
C ALA A 50 0.05 -10.80 -9.96
N GLU A 51 -0.33 -9.98 -10.95
CA GLU A 51 -1.75 -9.74 -11.24
C GLU A 51 -2.37 -10.79 -12.18
N VAL A 52 -1.55 -11.47 -12.97
CA VAL A 52 -1.99 -12.51 -13.91
C VAL A 52 -1.83 -13.92 -13.31
N GLY A 53 -0.82 -14.14 -12.47
CA GLY A 53 -0.55 -15.41 -11.79
C GLY A 53 -1.60 -15.81 -10.73
N ASP A 54 -2.40 -14.86 -10.24
CA ASP A 54 -3.46 -15.09 -9.26
C ASP A 54 -4.84 -15.39 -9.89
N VAL A 55 -4.92 -15.65 -11.20
CA VAL A 55 -6.19 -16.06 -11.83
C VAL A 55 -6.36 -17.57 -11.67
N GLU A 56 -6.99 -17.98 -10.58
CA GLU A 56 -7.54 -19.33 -10.41
C GLU A 56 -8.53 -19.61 -11.56
N VAL A 57 -8.16 -20.54 -12.44
CA VAL A 57 -9.06 -21.12 -13.43
C VAL A 57 -9.89 -22.19 -12.71
N ASP A 58 -11.15 -21.87 -12.44
CA ASP A 58 -12.20 -22.87 -12.24
C ASP A 58 -12.37 -23.67 -13.55
N ASP A 59 -11.75 -24.84 -13.66
CA ASP A 59 -12.33 -25.96 -14.42
C ASP A 59 -11.80 -27.32 -13.92
N GLU A 60 -12.73 -28.25 -13.79
CA GLU A 60 -12.60 -29.55 -13.13
C GLU A 60 -11.47 -30.41 -13.75
N THR A 61 -10.44 -30.79 -12.97
CA THR A 61 -9.70 -32.04 -13.20
C THR A 61 -9.02 -32.57 -11.94
N ASP A 62 -9.35 -33.82 -11.61
CA ASP A 62 -8.66 -34.71 -10.67
C ASP A 62 -7.28 -35.07 -11.27
N ALA A 63 -6.18 -34.65 -10.65
CA ALA A 63 -4.86 -35.21 -10.91
C ALA A 63 -3.89 -34.91 -9.76
N GLU A 64 -3.38 -35.99 -9.16
CA GLU A 64 -2.40 -36.02 -8.09
C GLU A 64 -1.04 -35.45 -8.55
N VAL A 65 -0.34 -34.73 -7.69
CA VAL A 65 1.06 -34.32 -7.92
C VAL A 65 1.93 -34.85 -6.78
N GLU A 66 2.76 -35.81 -7.14
CA GLU A 66 3.87 -36.34 -6.38
C GLU A 66 4.96 -35.28 -6.18
N GLY A 67 5.54 -35.23 -4.98
CA GLY A 67 6.74 -34.43 -4.71
C GLY A 67 7.98 -35.14 -5.25
N ASP A 68 8.76 -34.44 -6.06
CA ASP A 68 10.09 -34.86 -6.49
C ASP A 68 11.14 -34.01 -5.78
N ASP A 69 11.84 -34.66 -4.85
CA ASP A 69 13.07 -34.22 -4.20
C ASP A 69 14.23 -34.47 -5.18
N SER A 70 14.93 -33.44 -5.63
CA SER A 70 16.18 -33.61 -6.39
C SER A 70 17.35 -32.91 -5.71
N ALA A 71 18.15 -33.70 -4.99
CA ALA A 71 19.50 -33.38 -4.58
C ALA A 71 20.42 -33.24 -5.81
N ALA A 72 21.29 -32.22 -5.81
CA ALA A 72 22.29 -32.01 -6.85
C ALA A 72 23.63 -32.64 -6.45
N GLU A 73 24.22 -33.40 -7.39
CA GLU A 73 25.57 -33.97 -7.31
C GLU A 73 26.64 -32.93 -7.66
N GLU A 74 27.73 -32.92 -6.87
CA GLU A 74 28.93 -32.09 -7.04
C GLU A 74 29.78 -32.58 -8.23
N ALA A 75 30.09 -31.68 -9.16
CA ALA A 75 31.10 -31.88 -10.19
C ALA A 75 32.43 -31.29 -9.71
N ASP A 76 33.44 -32.14 -9.52
CA ASP A 76 34.79 -31.78 -9.08
C ASP A 76 35.54 -31.05 -10.20
N GLU A 77 35.55 -29.71 -10.19
CA GLU A 77 36.47 -28.90 -11.02
C GLU A 77 37.90 -29.11 -10.50
N THR A 78 38.73 -29.80 -11.29
CA THR A 78 40.14 -30.04 -10.96
C THR A 78 40.94 -28.78 -11.23
N TYR A 79 41.34 -28.07 -10.17
CA TYR A 79 42.31 -26.98 -10.25
C TYR A 79 43.73 -27.54 -10.23
N ASP A 80 44.51 -27.32 -11.29
CA ASP A 80 45.88 -27.83 -11.40
C ASP A 80 46.92 -26.84 -10.84
N ASP A 81 46.69 -25.52 -10.98
CA ASP A 81 47.60 -24.47 -10.53
C ASP A 81 46.94 -23.46 -9.58
N LEU A 82 47.71 -22.87 -8.65
CA LEU A 82 47.21 -21.86 -7.69
C LEU A 82 46.62 -20.60 -8.36
N THR A 83 47.05 -20.30 -9.59
CA THR A 83 46.53 -19.18 -10.38
C THR A 83 45.15 -19.44 -10.98
N ASP A 84 44.67 -20.68 -10.96
CA ASP A 84 43.32 -21.02 -11.43
C ASP A 84 42.25 -20.59 -10.42
N ILE A 85 42.64 -20.31 -9.17
CA ILE A 85 41.75 -19.83 -8.12
C ILE A 85 41.34 -18.38 -8.39
N SER A 86 40.04 -18.12 -8.33
CA SER A 86 39.43 -16.82 -8.59
C SER A 86 40.02 -15.70 -7.71
N GLY A 87 40.79 -14.80 -8.35
CA GLY A 87 41.39 -13.63 -7.71
C GLY A 87 42.84 -13.81 -7.23
N VAL A 88 43.43 -15.00 -7.45
CA VAL A 88 44.85 -15.29 -7.24
C VAL A 88 45.59 -15.13 -8.57
N GLY A 89 46.37 -14.05 -8.71
CA GLY A 89 47.30 -13.89 -9.84
C GLY A 89 48.72 -14.31 -9.46
N ASP A 90 49.66 -14.32 -10.42
CA ASP A 90 51.05 -14.79 -10.24
C ASP A 90 51.73 -14.24 -8.98
N SER A 91 51.52 -12.96 -8.68
CA SER A 91 52.10 -12.31 -7.50
C SER A 91 51.58 -12.85 -6.16
N LYS A 92 50.29 -13.22 -6.10
CA LYS A 92 49.66 -13.77 -4.89
C LYS A 92 49.88 -15.27 -4.79
N ALA A 93 49.92 -15.98 -5.92
CA ALA A 93 50.35 -17.37 -5.98
C ALA A 93 51.78 -17.52 -5.43
N ALA A 94 52.70 -16.62 -5.82
CA ALA A 94 54.06 -16.60 -5.28
C ALA A 94 54.11 -16.27 -3.78
N ALA A 95 53.19 -15.45 -3.27
CA ALA A 95 53.08 -15.16 -1.83
C ALA A 95 52.58 -16.39 -1.05
N LEU A 96 51.56 -17.08 -1.57
CA LEU A 96 51.05 -18.35 -1.03
C LEU A 96 52.14 -19.43 -1.01
N GLU A 97 52.91 -19.57 -2.09
CA GLU A 97 54.05 -20.49 -2.16
C GLU A 97 55.15 -20.14 -1.15
N GLY A 98 55.37 -18.85 -0.93
CA GLY A 98 56.33 -18.31 0.04
C GLY A 98 56.00 -18.72 1.48
N GLU A 99 54.71 -18.74 1.81
CA GLU A 99 54.18 -19.19 3.10
C GLU A 99 53.94 -20.71 3.17
N GLY A 100 54.22 -21.43 2.08
CA GLY A 100 54.26 -22.89 2.05
C GLY A 100 53.04 -23.59 1.44
N TYR A 101 52.04 -22.83 0.97
CA TYR A 101 50.90 -23.35 0.23
C TYR A 101 51.29 -23.50 -1.24
N ARG A 102 51.73 -24.70 -1.65
CA ARG A 102 52.26 -24.94 -3.02
C ARG A 102 51.24 -25.58 -3.95
N THR A 103 50.17 -26.11 -3.40
CA THR A 103 49.10 -26.79 -4.14
C THR A 103 47.74 -26.26 -3.71
N VAL A 104 46.73 -26.44 -4.58
CA VAL A 104 45.35 -26.03 -4.28
C VAL A 104 44.81 -26.77 -3.06
N ASP A 105 45.22 -28.02 -2.83
CA ASP A 105 44.88 -28.78 -1.63
C ASP A 105 45.50 -28.18 -0.34
N ASP A 106 46.69 -27.58 -0.42
CA ASP A 106 47.28 -26.88 0.74
C ASP A 106 46.42 -25.66 1.13
N VAL A 107 45.92 -24.91 0.14
CA VAL A 107 45.00 -23.77 0.35
C VAL A 107 43.63 -24.25 0.85
N ARG A 108 43.14 -25.37 0.32
CA ARG A 108 41.91 -26.02 0.78
C ARG A 108 42.03 -26.51 2.23
N GLY A 109 43.21 -26.84 2.71
CA GLY A 109 43.47 -27.22 4.12
C GLY A 109 43.74 -26.06 5.09
N ALA A 110 44.03 -24.86 4.59
CA ALA A 110 44.39 -23.69 5.41
C ALA A 110 43.16 -22.95 5.95
N SER A 111 43.17 -22.43 7.19
CA SER A 111 42.02 -21.65 7.68
C SER A 111 41.89 -20.31 6.94
N GLN A 112 40.70 -19.70 6.97
CA GLN A 112 40.50 -18.37 6.37
C GLN A 112 41.43 -17.33 6.99
N ASP A 113 41.67 -17.43 8.30
CA ASP A 113 42.57 -16.53 9.03
C ASP A 113 44.02 -16.71 8.55
N ASP A 114 44.51 -17.96 8.43
CA ASP A 114 45.87 -18.23 7.94
C ASP A 114 46.08 -17.68 6.52
N LEU A 115 45.07 -17.81 5.65
CA LEU A 115 45.14 -17.26 4.29
C LEU A 115 45.11 -15.72 4.29
N SER A 116 44.45 -15.10 5.27
CA SER A 116 44.38 -13.64 5.38
C SER A 116 45.65 -12.99 5.93
N GLU A 117 46.53 -13.78 6.55
CA GLU A 117 47.85 -13.33 7.02
C GLU A 117 48.87 -13.24 5.88
N VAL A 118 48.60 -13.89 4.73
CA VAL A 118 49.48 -13.86 3.57
C VAL A 118 49.51 -12.47 2.94
N ASP A 119 50.72 -11.95 2.71
CA ASP A 119 50.94 -10.63 2.11
C ASP A 119 50.15 -10.43 0.81
N GLY A 120 49.13 -9.57 0.87
CA GLY A 120 48.29 -9.23 -0.28
C GLY A 120 46.97 -10.01 -0.39
N ILE A 121 46.65 -10.89 0.56
CA ILE A 121 45.38 -11.57 0.70
C ILE A 121 44.69 -11.05 1.97
N GLY A 122 43.69 -10.18 1.83
CA GLY A 122 42.88 -9.74 2.98
C GLY A 122 41.71 -10.69 3.27
N ASN A 123 41.03 -10.53 4.41
CA ASN A 123 39.91 -11.40 4.85
C ASN A 123 38.86 -11.63 3.75
N ALA A 124 38.53 -10.59 2.98
CA ALA A 124 37.56 -10.69 1.87
C ALA A 124 38.05 -11.56 0.70
N LEU A 125 39.36 -11.55 0.41
CA LEU A 125 39.94 -12.40 -0.64
C LEU A 125 40.15 -13.82 -0.12
N ALA A 126 40.57 -13.98 1.13
CA ALA A 126 40.70 -15.30 1.78
C ALA A 126 39.35 -16.04 1.80
N ALA A 127 38.27 -15.37 2.19
CA ALA A 127 36.92 -15.93 2.15
C ALA A 127 36.50 -16.34 0.72
N ARG A 128 36.81 -15.51 -0.29
CA ARG A 128 36.52 -15.84 -1.70
C ARG A 128 37.33 -17.04 -2.19
N ILE A 129 38.63 -17.07 -1.93
CA ILE A 129 39.52 -18.20 -2.27
C ILE A 129 38.96 -19.47 -1.67
N LYS A 130 38.58 -19.42 -0.38
CA LYS A 130 38.09 -20.59 0.35
C LYS A 130 36.74 -21.08 -0.16
N ALA A 131 35.85 -20.16 -0.56
CA ALA A 131 34.60 -20.51 -1.25
C ALA A 131 34.85 -21.16 -2.62
N ASP A 132 35.84 -20.69 -3.36
CA ASP A 132 36.18 -21.16 -4.71
C ASP A 132 36.81 -22.57 -4.70
N VAL A 133 37.69 -22.85 -3.73
CA VAL A 133 38.31 -24.19 -3.55
C VAL A 133 37.44 -25.15 -2.72
N GLY A 134 36.21 -24.75 -2.34
CA GLY A 134 35.22 -25.59 -1.65
C GLY A 134 35.50 -25.86 -0.17
N GLY A 135 36.29 -25.02 0.50
CA GLY A 135 36.69 -25.22 1.89
C GLY A 135 35.92 -24.36 2.90
N LEU A 136 34.61 -24.16 2.80
CA LEU A 136 33.97 -23.20 3.71
C LEU A 136 33.83 -23.76 5.15
N GLU A 137 34.84 -23.53 5.99
CA GLU A 137 34.80 -23.75 7.44
C GLU A 137 34.25 -22.47 8.09
N VAL A 138 32.96 -22.50 8.46
CA VAL A 138 32.32 -21.45 9.25
C VAL A 138 32.81 -21.59 10.69
N SER A 139 33.82 -20.82 11.09
CA SER A 139 34.16 -20.66 12.51
C SER A 139 33.23 -19.61 13.14
N GLU A 140 32.46 -20.02 14.14
CA GLU A 140 31.50 -19.20 14.91
C GLU A 140 32.18 -18.23 15.90
N GLU A 141 33.46 -17.91 15.73
CA GLU A 141 34.23 -17.06 16.67
C GLU A 141 34.72 -15.79 15.98
N THR A 142 33.81 -14.86 15.71
CA THR A 142 34.17 -13.43 15.61
C THR A 142 33.07 -12.56 16.19
N GLU A 143 32.74 -12.82 17.46
CA GLU A 143 31.96 -11.87 18.27
C GLU A 143 32.88 -10.69 18.65
N ALA A 144 32.77 -9.60 17.91
CA ALA A 144 33.26 -8.30 18.37
C ALA A 144 32.27 -7.76 19.41
N GLU A 145 32.69 -7.67 20.67
CA GLU A 145 31.93 -7.04 21.77
C GLU A 145 31.54 -5.60 21.39
N VAL A 146 30.27 -5.40 21.03
CA VAL A 146 29.60 -4.10 21.06
C VAL A 146 28.72 -4.12 22.29
N GLU A 147 29.12 -3.37 23.31
CA GLU A 147 28.30 -3.06 24.49
C GLU A 147 27.13 -2.17 24.03
N ASP A 148 26.06 -2.81 23.54
CA ASP A 148 24.79 -2.18 23.23
C ASP A 148 23.99 -2.10 24.54
N GLU A 149 24.20 -1.03 25.31
CA GLU A 149 23.28 -0.64 26.40
C GLU A 149 22.02 -0.02 25.78
N SER A 150 21.33 -0.78 24.93
CA SER A 150 19.94 -0.54 24.58
C SER A 150 19.09 -1.39 25.52
N PRO A 151 18.15 -0.82 26.29
CA PRO A 151 17.22 -1.64 27.06
C PRO A 151 16.52 -2.61 26.10
N GLU A 152 16.56 -3.90 26.41
CA GLU A 152 15.80 -4.91 25.67
C GLU A 152 14.34 -4.44 25.60
N PRO A 153 13.69 -4.52 24.41
CA PRO A 153 12.30 -4.14 24.29
C PRO A 153 11.51 -5.05 25.24
N GLU A 154 10.87 -4.47 26.24
CA GLU A 154 9.90 -5.20 27.04
C GLU A 154 8.91 -5.86 26.08
N GLU A 155 8.74 -7.18 26.20
CA GLU A 155 7.75 -7.92 25.43
C GLU A 155 6.43 -7.19 25.61
N ALA A 156 5.93 -6.57 24.54
CA ALA A 156 4.61 -5.96 24.54
C ALA A 156 3.62 -7.07 24.88
N GLU A 157 3.12 -7.06 26.10
CA GLU A 157 1.97 -7.89 26.46
C GLU A 157 0.90 -7.63 25.39
N ASP A 158 0.29 -8.69 24.85
CA ASP A 158 -0.80 -8.59 23.87
C ASP A 158 -2.02 -7.92 24.54
N VAL A 159 -1.95 -6.61 24.72
CA VAL A 159 -3.02 -5.79 25.28
C VAL A 159 -4.07 -5.58 24.21
N GLU A 160 -5.34 -5.82 24.56
CA GLU A 160 -6.44 -5.62 23.64
C GLU A 160 -6.53 -4.13 23.28
N THR A 161 -6.37 -3.79 22.00
CA THR A 161 -6.45 -2.41 21.50
C THR A 161 -7.76 -2.19 20.73
N GLU A 162 -8.37 -1.01 20.88
CA GLU A 162 -9.55 -0.61 20.13
C GLU A 162 -9.36 0.75 19.42
N LEU A 163 -10.07 0.94 18.30
CA LEU A 163 -10.03 2.21 17.55
C LEU A 163 -10.97 3.25 18.16
N GLN A 164 -10.41 4.29 18.76
CA GLN A 164 -11.17 5.42 19.30
C GLN A 164 -11.00 6.69 18.45
N ALA A 165 -12.09 7.45 18.29
CA ALA A 165 -12.06 8.72 17.57
C ALA A 165 -11.49 9.83 18.46
N ARG A 166 -10.59 10.66 17.92
CA ARG A 166 -10.09 11.85 18.61
C ARG A 166 -11.20 12.90 18.83
N GLY A 167 -11.11 13.65 19.92
CA GLY A 167 -11.95 14.82 20.18
C GLY A 167 -13.39 14.53 20.62
N LEU A 168 -14.19 15.60 20.71
CA LEU A 168 -15.53 15.60 21.29
C LEU A 168 -16.62 15.04 20.34
N THR A 169 -16.53 13.76 19.98
CA THR A 169 -17.41 13.11 19.00
C THR A 169 -18.88 13.10 19.43
N GLU A 170 -19.18 12.97 20.72
CA GLU A 170 -20.57 12.91 21.23
C GLU A 170 -21.20 14.28 21.51
N LYS A 171 -20.46 15.39 21.34
CA LYS A 171 -20.98 16.73 21.60
C LYS A 171 -22.18 17.04 20.69
N THR A 172 -23.24 17.60 21.28
CA THR A 172 -24.50 17.97 20.61
C THR A 172 -24.72 19.49 20.76
N PRO A 173 -25.27 20.19 19.76
CA PRO A 173 -25.41 21.64 19.81
C PRO A 173 -26.60 22.11 20.67
N ASP A 174 -26.49 23.33 21.17
CA ASP A 174 -27.58 24.03 21.85
C ASP A 174 -28.50 24.72 20.83
N LEU A 175 -29.62 24.07 20.51
CA LEU A 175 -30.63 24.57 19.58
C LEU A 175 -31.86 25.11 20.31
N SER A 176 -32.47 26.16 19.74
CA SER A 176 -33.78 26.60 20.21
C SER A 176 -34.87 25.55 19.92
N GLU A 177 -35.95 25.53 20.72
CA GLU A 177 -37.07 24.59 20.55
C GLU A 177 -37.64 24.63 19.11
N ASN A 178 -37.72 25.81 18.51
CA ASN A 178 -38.20 25.98 17.15
C ASN A 178 -37.23 25.39 16.12
N GLU A 179 -35.92 25.62 16.28
CA GLU A 179 -34.91 25.02 15.40
C GLU A 179 -34.90 23.51 15.52
N GLN A 180 -34.95 22.96 16.73
CA GLN A 180 -35.01 21.52 16.95
C GLN A 180 -36.25 20.91 16.32
N ARG A 181 -37.42 21.55 16.48
CA ARG A 181 -38.66 21.15 15.80
C ARG A 181 -38.52 21.15 14.27
N LEU A 182 -37.95 22.21 13.69
CA LEU A 182 -37.76 22.32 12.25
C LEU A 182 -36.72 21.32 11.72
N LEU A 183 -35.69 21.01 12.51
CA LEU A 183 -34.67 20.01 12.19
C LEU A 183 -35.30 18.60 12.13
N ASN A 184 -36.14 18.27 13.11
CA ASN A 184 -36.90 17.04 13.15
C ASN A 184 -37.90 16.96 11.98
N GLN A 185 -38.58 18.07 11.65
CA GLN A 185 -39.45 18.15 10.47
C GLN A 185 -38.67 17.84 9.18
N ARG A 186 -37.47 18.42 9.01
CA ARG A 186 -36.59 18.18 7.85
C ARG A 186 -36.21 16.70 7.74
N GLY A 187 -35.84 16.07 8.87
CA GLY A 187 -35.50 14.64 8.90
C GLY A 187 -36.68 13.73 8.55
N ARG A 188 -37.89 14.09 9.02
CA ARG A 188 -39.12 13.34 8.76
C ARG A 188 -39.63 13.47 7.32
N GLU A 189 -39.64 14.68 6.77
CA GLU A 189 -40.20 14.93 5.43
C GLU A 189 -39.24 14.52 4.32
N GLY A 190 -37.93 14.68 4.53
CA GLY A 190 -36.92 14.35 3.55
C GLY A 190 -37.09 15.09 2.22
N LYS A 191 -36.61 14.48 1.13
CA LYS A 191 -36.77 15.00 -0.23
C LYS A 191 -36.70 13.84 -1.24
N PRO A 192 -37.35 13.96 -2.41
CA PRO A 192 -37.11 13.06 -3.51
C PRO A 192 -35.63 13.05 -3.92
N GLN A 193 -35.17 11.97 -4.56
CA GLN A 193 -33.78 11.85 -5.01
C GLN A 193 -33.38 12.88 -6.08
N PHE A 194 -34.35 13.42 -6.82
CA PHE A 194 -34.12 14.35 -7.94
C PHE A 194 -33.08 13.86 -8.96
N ASN A 195 -33.14 12.57 -9.31
CA ASN A 195 -32.32 12.01 -10.38
C ASN A 195 -32.86 12.42 -11.76
N ARG A 196 -31.96 12.56 -12.75
CA ARG A 196 -32.33 12.84 -14.15
C ARG A 196 -33.32 11.79 -14.68
N GLN A 197 -34.33 12.21 -15.46
CA GLN A 197 -35.26 11.26 -16.07
C GLN A 197 -34.53 10.15 -16.85
N ASP A 198 -35.02 8.92 -16.73
CA ASP A 198 -34.52 7.74 -17.44
C ASP A 198 -33.03 7.40 -17.22
N TYR A 199 -32.38 7.93 -16.18
CA TYR A 199 -30.98 7.61 -15.83
C TYR A 199 -30.75 6.10 -15.68
N HIS A 200 -31.66 5.42 -14.98
CA HIS A 200 -31.62 3.97 -14.76
C HIS A 200 -31.76 3.14 -16.05
N LYS A 201 -32.22 3.72 -17.16
CA LYS A 201 -32.41 2.98 -18.43
C LYS A 201 -31.16 2.93 -19.29
N LYS A 202 -30.20 3.84 -19.08
CA LYS A 202 -29.02 3.98 -19.95
C LYS A 202 -27.80 4.40 -19.14
N LYS A 203 -26.76 3.56 -19.11
CA LYS A 203 -25.48 3.82 -18.41
C LYS A 203 -24.84 5.17 -18.77
N ARG A 204 -24.91 5.59 -20.04
CA ARG A 204 -24.41 6.90 -20.50
C ARG A 204 -25.16 8.12 -19.95
N VAL A 205 -26.31 7.92 -19.29
CA VAL A 205 -27.12 8.99 -18.71
C VAL A 205 -26.89 9.02 -17.20
N PRO A 206 -26.11 9.98 -16.67
CA PRO A 206 -25.81 10.03 -15.24
C PRO A 206 -27.03 10.45 -14.42
N THR A 207 -26.94 10.22 -13.11
CA THR A 207 -27.94 10.60 -12.09
C THR A 207 -28.14 12.11 -11.98
N SER A 208 -27.09 12.90 -12.28
CA SER A 208 -27.09 14.36 -12.17
C SER A 208 -28.30 15.01 -12.84
N TRP A 209 -29.12 15.73 -12.05
CA TRP A 209 -30.36 16.34 -12.51
C TRP A 209 -30.19 17.21 -13.75
N ARG A 210 -31.13 17.05 -14.69
CA ARG A 210 -31.30 17.91 -15.87
C ARG A 210 -32.78 18.13 -16.08
N ARG A 211 -33.19 19.38 -16.26
CA ARG A 211 -34.61 19.73 -16.51
C ARG A 211 -35.11 18.96 -17.74
N PRO A 212 -36.18 18.16 -17.64
CA PRO A 212 -36.70 17.41 -18.78
C PRO A 212 -37.27 18.37 -19.83
N ARG A 213 -36.65 18.42 -21.01
CA ARG A 213 -37.01 19.39 -22.07
C ARG A 213 -37.97 18.83 -23.12
N GLY A 214 -37.93 17.54 -23.42
CA GLY A 214 -38.69 16.95 -24.53
C GLY A 214 -40.20 17.21 -24.48
N GLN A 215 -40.80 17.55 -25.63
CA GLN A 215 -42.22 17.91 -25.77
C GLN A 215 -43.18 16.88 -25.19
N LEU A 216 -42.86 15.60 -25.35
CA LEU A 216 -43.68 14.47 -24.91
C LEU A 216 -43.17 13.80 -23.61
N SER A 217 -42.16 14.39 -22.94
CA SER A 217 -41.61 13.85 -21.70
C SER A 217 -42.71 13.71 -20.65
N LYS A 218 -42.80 12.50 -20.09
CA LYS A 218 -43.82 12.16 -19.09
C LYS A 218 -43.53 12.84 -17.75
N GLN A 219 -42.26 12.92 -17.36
CA GLN A 219 -41.82 13.65 -16.18
C GLN A 219 -42.09 15.16 -16.33
N ARG A 220 -41.79 15.75 -17.49
CA ARG A 220 -42.08 17.17 -17.74
C ARG A 220 -43.56 17.52 -17.65
N ARG A 221 -44.42 16.61 -18.11
CA ARG A 221 -45.88 16.74 -18.05
C ARG A 221 -46.46 16.47 -16.65
N GLY A 222 -45.65 16.10 -15.67
CA GLY A 222 -46.10 15.83 -14.30
C GLY A 222 -46.90 14.53 -14.15
N ILE A 223 -46.66 13.53 -14.99
CA ILE A 223 -47.34 12.24 -14.86
C ILE A 223 -46.82 11.52 -13.61
N LYS A 224 -47.75 11.19 -12.69
CA LYS A 224 -47.46 10.47 -11.44
C LYS A 224 -46.66 9.18 -11.73
N GLY A 225 -45.65 8.92 -10.92
CA GLY A 225 -44.77 7.75 -11.07
C GLY A 225 -43.55 7.96 -11.98
N LYS A 226 -43.36 9.15 -12.58
CA LYS A 226 -42.15 9.50 -13.35
C LYS A 226 -41.13 10.33 -12.57
N GLY A 227 -41.34 10.48 -11.27
CA GLY A 227 -40.51 11.27 -10.37
C GLY A 227 -40.85 12.76 -10.39
N ASP A 228 -40.64 13.42 -9.27
CA ASP A 228 -40.91 14.85 -9.12
C ASP A 228 -39.90 15.70 -9.88
N THR A 229 -40.38 16.83 -10.41
CA THR A 229 -39.50 17.85 -10.98
C THR A 229 -39.04 18.83 -9.91
N VAL A 230 -37.77 19.24 -9.94
CA VAL A 230 -37.23 20.26 -9.03
C VAL A 230 -38.06 21.54 -9.10
N GLN A 231 -38.55 21.97 -7.93
CA GLN A 231 -39.38 23.17 -7.74
C GLN A 231 -39.01 23.85 -6.41
N ALA A 232 -39.33 25.14 -6.27
CA ALA A 232 -39.03 25.92 -5.07
C ALA A 232 -39.75 25.41 -3.80
N GLY A 233 -40.88 24.72 -3.96
CA GLY A 233 -41.64 24.14 -2.84
C GLY A 233 -40.93 23.02 -2.09
N PHE A 234 -39.90 22.38 -2.69
CA PHE A 234 -39.09 21.35 -2.05
C PHE A 234 -37.95 21.90 -1.18
N ARG A 235 -37.89 23.22 -0.98
CA ARG A 235 -36.86 23.83 -0.15
C ARG A 235 -37.13 23.50 1.32
N THR A 236 -36.07 23.12 2.03
CA THR A 236 -36.10 22.95 3.49
C THR A 236 -36.29 24.29 4.21
N PRO A 237 -36.81 24.28 5.45
CA PRO A 237 -37.02 25.50 6.23
C PRO A 237 -35.73 26.31 6.37
N LYS A 238 -35.83 27.65 6.27
CA LYS A 238 -34.67 28.54 6.20
C LYS A 238 -33.75 28.41 7.41
N ALA A 239 -34.30 28.26 8.62
CA ALA A 239 -33.55 28.20 9.88
C ALA A 239 -32.64 26.97 10.01
N VAL A 240 -32.98 25.84 9.36
CA VAL A 240 -32.23 24.56 9.49
C VAL A 240 -31.63 24.09 8.16
N ARG A 241 -31.66 24.95 7.15
CA ARG A 241 -31.14 24.64 5.82
C ARG A 241 -29.61 24.66 5.86
N GLY A 242 -29.00 23.52 5.56
CA GLY A 242 -27.54 23.39 5.53
C GLY A 242 -26.91 22.91 6.85
N LYS A 243 -27.67 22.86 7.95
CA LYS A 243 -27.19 22.26 9.22
C LYS A 243 -26.91 20.77 9.07
N HIS A 244 -25.89 20.26 9.76
CA HIS A 244 -25.60 18.83 9.87
C HIS A 244 -26.82 18.06 10.44
N PRO A 245 -26.98 16.74 10.23
CA PRO A 245 -28.03 15.96 10.88
C PRO A 245 -28.06 16.09 12.40
N SER A 246 -26.90 16.23 13.06
CA SER A 246 -26.82 16.51 14.50
C SER A 246 -27.26 17.92 14.90
N GLY A 247 -27.41 18.83 13.92
CA GLY A 247 -27.88 20.20 14.15
C GLY A 247 -26.81 21.28 14.13
N PHE A 248 -25.52 20.92 14.10
CA PHE A 248 -24.44 21.92 13.99
C PHE A 248 -24.45 22.65 12.66
N GLU A 249 -23.96 23.88 12.66
CA GLU A 249 -23.53 24.60 11.46
C GLU A 249 -22.10 24.18 11.11
N GLU A 250 -21.85 23.82 9.86
CA GLU A 250 -20.57 23.24 9.46
C GLU A 250 -19.58 24.35 9.07
N VAL A 251 -18.44 24.44 9.78
CA VAL A 251 -17.33 25.33 9.43
C VAL A 251 -16.23 24.53 8.78
N ARG A 252 -15.77 24.97 7.61
CA ARG A 252 -14.71 24.26 6.86
C ARG A 252 -13.35 24.83 7.20
N VAL A 253 -12.46 23.96 7.70
CA VAL A 253 -11.15 24.35 8.25
C VAL A 253 -10.00 23.75 7.44
N HIS A 254 -8.93 24.53 7.28
CA HIS A 254 -7.70 24.19 6.55
C HIS A 254 -6.43 24.23 7.42
N ASN A 255 -6.45 24.97 8.52
CA ASN A 255 -5.32 25.18 9.43
C ASN A 255 -5.83 25.50 10.85
N VAL A 256 -4.93 25.63 11.81
CA VAL A 256 -5.27 25.90 13.22
C VAL A 256 -5.89 27.30 13.40
N ASP A 257 -5.43 28.28 12.62
CA ASP A 257 -5.94 29.67 12.71
C ASP A 257 -7.41 29.76 12.29
N ASP A 258 -7.88 28.90 11.37
CA ASP A 258 -9.30 28.86 10.98
C ASP A 258 -10.23 28.38 12.12
N LEU A 259 -9.69 27.87 13.23
CA LEU A 259 -10.47 27.57 14.45
C LEU A 259 -10.76 28.82 15.28
N GLU A 260 -10.15 29.96 14.96
CA GLU A 260 -10.39 31.21 15.67
C GLU A 260 -11.81 31.74 15.37
N GLY A 261 -12.58 32.01 16.43
CA GLY A 261 -13.93 32.54 16.32
C GLY A 261 -15.04 31.51 16.08
N VAL A 262 -14.71 30.21 16.05
CA VAL A 262 -15.72 29.13 15.95
C VAL A 262 -16.41 28.91 17.30
N ASP A 263 -17.74 28.93 17.31
CA ASP A 263 -18.56 28.69 18.51
C ASP A 263 -18.89 27.20 18.64
N GLY A 264 -18.18 26.48 19.51
CA GLY A 264 -18.33 25.03 19.68
C GLY A 264 -19.70 24.55 20.15
N ASP A 265 -20.59 25.44 20.61
CA ASP A 265 -21.94 25.08 21.05
C ASP A 265 -22.96 25.12 19.91
N ARG A 266 -22.64 25.78 18.78
CA ARG A 266 -23.50 25.89 17.59
C ARG A 266 -22.88 25.40 16.30
N GLU A 267 -21.56 25.47 16.23
CA GLU A 267 -20.76 25.15 15.06
C GLU A 267 -19.91 23.90 15.31
N ALA A 268 -19.75 23.10 14.26
CA ALA A 268 -18.83 21.99 14.25
C ALA A 268 -17.90 22.10 13.05
N VAL A 269 -16.66 21.66 13.23
CA VAL A 269 -15.62 21.81 12.24
C VAL A 269 -15.55 20.58 11.34
N ARG A 270 -15.45 20.80 10.03
CA ARG A 270 -15.03 19.79 9.07
C ARG A 270 -13.67 20.15 8.50
N ILE A 271 -12.68 19.34 8.82
CA ILE A 271 -11.32 19.49 8.30
C ILE A 271 -11.31 19.12 6.82
N ALA A 272 -10.77 19.98 5.98
CA ALA A 272 -10.67 19.71 4.55
C ALA A 272 -9.80 18.47 4.27
N SER A 273 -10.22 17.64 3.30
CA SER A 273 -9.52 16.40 2.95
C SER A 273 -8.07 16.58 2.48
N LYS A 274 -7.68 17.77 2.02
CA LYS A 274 -6.31 18.08 1.59
C LYS A 274 -5.34 18.31 2.76
N VAL A 275 -5.84 18.40 4.00
CA VAL A 275 -5.00 18.60 5.17
C VAL A 275 -4.39 17.25 5.57
N GLY A 276 -3.05 17.16 5.57
CA GLY A 276 -2.33 15.92 5.93
C GLY A 276 -2.27 15.67 7.45
N GLY A 277 -1.96 14.43 7.83
CA GLY A 277 -2.01 13.92 9.21
C GLY A 277 -1.34 14.82 10.24
N ARG A 278 -0.08 15.24 10.01
CA ARG A 278 0.66 16.14 10.93
C ARG A 278 -0.08 17.43 11.25
N LYS A 279 -0.80 18.02 10.29
CA LYS A 279 -1.57 19.25 10.51
C LYS A 279 -2.94 18.92 11.10
N ARG A 280 -3.55 17.79 10.72
CA ARG A 280 -4.82 17.32 11.30
C ARG A 280 -4.71 17.12 12.80
N GLU A 281 -3.66 16.48 13.26
CA GLU A 281 -3.39 16.25 14.67
C GLU A 281 -3.45 17.54 15.50
N ARG A 282 -2.71 18.58 15.07
CA ARG A 282 -2.72 19.89 15.75
C ARG A 282 -4.08 20.57 15.71
N ILE A 283 -4.86 20.38 14.64
CA ILE A 283 -6.20 20.95 14.52
C ILE A 283 -7.17 20.20 15.45
N GLU A 284 -7.05 18.88 15.56
CA GLU A 284 -7.91 18.03 16.38
C GLU A 284 -7.69 18.32 17.88
N GLU A 285 -6.44 18.39 18.32
CA GLU A 285 -6.05 18.75 19.69
C GLU A 285 -6.57 20.15 20.07
N GLU A 286 -6.24 21.18 19.28
CA GLU A 286 -6.70 22.54 19.56
C GLU A 286 -8.23 22.68 19.48
N ALA A 287 -8.90 21.92 18.60
CA ALA A 287 -10.35 21.93 18.52
C ALA A 287 -10.98 21.32 19.77
N GLU A 288 -10.41 20.23 20.31
CA GLU A 288 -10.85 19.62 21.55
C GLU A 288 -10.68 20.56 22.74
N ASP A 289 -9.52 21.22 22.87
CA ASP A 289 -9.24 22.21 23.91
C ASP A 289 -10.22 23.39 23.88
N ARG A 290 -10.64 23.81 22.68
CA ARG A 290 -11.65 24.86 22.48
C ARG A 290 -13.09 24.38 22.64
N GLY A 291 -13.31 23.09 22.89
CA GLY A 291 -14.64 22.52 23.02
C GLY A 291 -15.40 22.41 21.70
N VAL A 292 -14.70 22.35 20.56
CA VAL A 292 -15.29 22.28 19.22
C VAL A 292 -15.30 20.85 18.70
N ARG A 293 -16.46 20.38 18.23
CA ARG A 293 -16.57 19.03 17.64
C ARG A 293 -15.98 18.98 16.23
N VAL A 294 -15.12 18.00 15.98
CA VAL A 294 -14.64 17.66 14.63
C VAL A 294 -15.57 16.60 14.01
N LEU A 295 -16.14 16.89 12.83
CA LEU A 295 -17.10 16.01 12.15
C LEU A 295 -16.45 14.82 11.43
N ASN A 296 -15.16 14.93 11.13
CA ASN A 296 -14.38 13.89 10.45
C ASN A 296 -13.07 13.64 11.23
N PRO A 297 -13.15 12.99 12.41
CA PRO A 297 -12.00 12.76 13.27
C PRO A 297 -11.07 11.68 12.72
N THR A 298 -9.80 11.74 13.11
CA THR A 298 -8.85 10.62 13.00
C THR A 298 -9.14 9.59 14.09
N TYR A 299 -9.09 8.30 13.75
CA TYR A 299 -9.18 7.20 14.71
C TYR A 299 -7.78 6.74 15.10
N VAL A 300 -7.57 6.50 16.38
CA VAL A 300 -6.30 6.02 16.95
C VAL A 300 -6.55 4.75 17.75
N GLU A 301 -5.55 3.88 17.77
CA GLU A 301 -5.56 2.66 18.59
C GLU A 301 -5.27 3.05 20.04
N VAL A 302 -6.14 2.63 20.95
CA VAL A 302 -6.04 2.87 22.40
C VAL A 302 -6.12 1.51 23.09
N GLU A 303 -5.23 1.29 24.06
CA GLU A 303 -5.20 0.09 24.91
C GLU A 303 -6.42 0.08 25.83
N VAL A 304 -7.11 -1.06 25.90
CA VAL A 304 -8.27 -1.26 26.77
C VAL A 304 -7.83 -2.11 27.95
N GLU A 305 -7.93 -1.54 29.15
CA GLU A 305 -7.80 -2.31 30.39
C GLU A 305 -9.14 -3.02 30.66
N GLU A 306 -9.15 -4.36 30.64
CA GLU A 306 -10.31 -5.19 31.05
C GLU A 306 -10.65 -5.10 32.56
#